data_AF-A0A536C1Z3-F1
#
_entry.id   AF-A0A536C1Z3-F1
#
_cell.length_a   1.000
_cell.length_b   1.000
_cell.length_c   1.000
_cell.angle_alpha   90.00
_cell.angle_beta   90.00
_cell.angle_gamma   90.00
#
_symmetry.space_group_name_H-M   'P 1'
#
loop_
_entity.id
_entity.type
_entity.pdbx_description
1 polymer ?
#
loop_
_entity_poly.entity_id
_entity_poly.type
_entity_poly.pdbx_seq_one_letter_code
_entity_poly.pdbx_strand_id
1 'polypeptide(L)'
;MNAALFTKSTTGLILASGLIAASSVLGHAQDAPMALGTLATYPLSSAYATVPTGQATLGGHTFDMTSGNMVKLATNASASFAGSYQNPTAVHLLLNSANTYSWYDGTPVGTVVLTFSDGTTQTATLTVGSNLREWSLGGFGVVNSVTDVTPSTTTPYSTQVWTTTVLGGTGAAVLDMLTVPVTNANTTLTSVQVTNNNPFGGALSIDLSGLTVELGAAPVPTPQPQDCTRPGNSCNTPAADNSQAWKWQSPDPGTTVTNPNAKNTASATIRHKSH
;
A
#
# COMPACT_ATOMS: atom_id res chain seq x y z
N MET A 1 20.61 57.16 10.63
CA MET A 1 19.69 56.23 11.29
C MET A 1 18.46 56.10 10.40
N ASN A 2 18.23 54.92 9.84
CA ASN A 2 16.91 54.39 9.48
C ASN A 2 17.08 52.90 9.22
N ALA A 3 16.51 52.10 10.10
CA ALA A 3 16.44 50.65 9.99
C ALA A 3 15.25 50.27 9.12
N ALA A 4 15.48 49.50 8.06
CA ALA A 4 14.46 48.70 7.39
C ALA A 4 14.90 47.24 7.56
N LEU A 5 14.38 46.58 8.60
CA LEU A 5 13.30 45.59 8.50
C LEU A 5 13.64 44.41 7.58
N PHE A 6 14.00 43.30 8.24
CA PHE A 6 14.06 41.96 7.70
C PHE A 6 12.72 41.55 7.10
N THR A 7 12.72 41.03 5.88
CA THR A 7 11.68 40.13 5.38
C THR A 7 12.33 38.90 4.74
N LYS A 8 12.29 37.80 5.49
CA LYS A 8 12.62 36.44 5.07
C LYS A 8 11.47 35.93 4.20
N SER A 9 11.72 35.57 2.94
CA SER A 9 10.74 34.88 2.10
C SER A 9 10.77 33.39 2.42
N THR A 10 9.89 32.95 3.32
CA THR A 10 9.56 31.54 3.52
C THR A 10 8.56 31.12 2.44
N THR A 11 9.05 30.64 1.31
CA THR A 11 8.19 29.96 0.33
C THR A 11 7.91 28.56 0.87
N GLY A 12 6.83 28.43 1.64
CA GLY A 12 6.31 27.15 2.09
C GLY A 12 5.76 26.35 0.91
N LEU A 13 6.40 25.23 0.61
CA LEU A 13 5.87 24.21 -0.29
C LEU A 13 4.76 23.46 0.44
N ILE A 14 3.50 23.75 0.12
CA ILE A 14 2.37 22.93 0.54
C ILE A 14 2.25 21.78 -0.47
N LEU A 15 2.67 20.58 -0.09
CA LEU A 15 2.28 19.36 -0.81
C LEU A 15 0.77 19.17 -0.59
N ALA A 16 -0.02 19.32 -1.65
CA ALA A 16 -1.42 19.00 -1.64
C ALA A 16 -1.60 17.48 -1.48
N SER A 17 -2.00 17.04 -0.29
CA SER A 17 -2.53 15.69 -0.07
C SER A 17 -3.85 15.58 -0.84
N GLY A 18 -3.88 14.75 -1.88
CA GLY A 18 -5.09 14.47 -2.64
C GLY A 18 -6.16 13.82 -1.77
N LEU A 19 -7.28 14.52 -1.58
CA LEU A 19 -8.50 13.97 -1.00
C LEU A 19 -9.12 13.01 -2.02
N ILE A 20 -9.02 11.70 -1.78
CA ILE A 20 -9.74 10.70 -2.59
C ILE A 20 -11.22 10.75 -2.19
N ALA A 21 -12.06 11.24 -3.09
CA ALA A 21 -13.51 11.13 -2.97
C ALA A 21 -13.91 9.65 -3.14
N ALA A 22 -14.33 9.00 -2.05
CA ALA A 22 -14.79 7.63 -2.04
C ALA A 22 -16.12 7.51 -2.80
N SER A 23 -16.08 6.92 -3.99
CA SER A 23 -17.27 6.34 -4.62
C SER A 23 -17.37 4.89 -4.13
N SER A 24 -18.46 4.51 -3.48
CA SER A 24 -18.64 3.17 -2.91
C SER A 24 -18.78 2.12 -4.01
N VAL A 25 -17.66 1.60 -4.50
CA VAL A 25 -17.58 0.34 -5.23
C VAL A 25 -17.36 -0.76 -4.21
N LEU A 26 -18.07 -1.88 -4.36
CA LEU A 26 -17.89 -3.10 -3.56
C LEU A 26 -16.39 -3.35 -3.35
N GLY A 27 -15.99 -3.55 -2.09
CA GLY A 27 -14.59 -3.55 -1.63
C GLY A 27 -13.76 -4.65 -2.26
N HIS A 28 -13.26 -4.41 -3.47
CA HIS A 28 -12.18 -5.17 -4.08
C HIS A 28 -10.84 -4.67 -3.53
N ALA A 29 -9.81 -5.52 -3.58
CA ALA A 29 -8.44 -5.11 -3.29
C ALA A 29 -8.08 -3.90 -4.17
N GLN A 30 -7.50 -2.88 -3.56
CA GLN A 30 -7.14 -1.63 -4.23
C GLN A 30 -5.62 -1.52 -4.30
N ASP A 31 -5.07 -1.26 -5.48
CA ASP A 31 -3.67 -0.89 -5.62
C ASP A 31 -3.46 0.59 -5.28
N ALA A 32 -2.34 0.87 -4.61
CA ALA A 32 -1.83 2.21 -4.38
C ALA A 32 -0.45 2.36 -5.08
N PRO A 33 -0.43 2.75 -6.38
CA PRO A 33 0.82 2.93 -7.13
C PRO A 33 1.68 4.03 -6.52
N MET A 34 2.98 3.80 -6.44
CA MET A 34 3.95 4.76 -5.93
C MET A 34 4.85 5.27 -7.05
N ALA A 35 4.91 6.60 -7.19
CA ALA A 35 5.91 7.22 -8.04
C ALA A 35 7.30 7.05 -7.41
N LEU A 36 8.27 6.54 -8.18
CA LEU A 36 9.65 6.39 -7.71
C LEU A 36 10.39 7.73 -7.54
N GLY A 37 9.81 8.82 -8.07
CA GLY A 37 10.29 10.19 -7.87
C GLY A 37 11.72 10.41 -8.37
N THR A 38 12.46 11.27 -7.67
CA THR A 38 13.83 11.67 -8.05
C THR A 38 14.88 10.59 -7.84
N LEU A 39 14.52 9.45 -7.21
CA LEU A 39 15.42 8.32 -7.08
C LEU A 39 15.58 7.57 -8.42
N ALA A 40 14.55 7.59 -9.26
CA ALA A 40 14.55 6.93 -10.56
C ALA A 40 15.24 7.82 -11.61
N THR A 41 16.53 7.59 -11.80
CA THR A 41 17.40 8.39 -12.68
C THR A 41 17.89 7.65 -13.92
N TYR A 42 17.71 6.32 -13.97
CA TYR A 42 18.18 5.52 -15.10
C TYR A 42 17.01 5.24 -16.05
N PRO A 43 17.06 5.66 -17.33
CA PRO A 43 15.95 5.42 -18.26
C PRO A 43 15.74 3.92 -18.50
N LEU A 44 14.50 3.45 -18.40
CA LEU A 44 14.15 2.08 -18.76
C LEU A 44 14.45 1.82 -20.24
N SER A 45 14.24 2.83 -21.08
CA SER A 45 14.59 2.80 -22.49
C SER A 45 16.10 2.70 -22.76
N SER A 46 16.98 2.68 -21.75
CA SER A 46 18.40 2.37 -21.94
C SER A 46 18.69 0.87 -21.90
N ALA A 47 17.74 0.05 -21.43
CA ALA A 47 17.88 -1.41 -21.33
C ALA A 47 16.82 -2.15 -22.16
N TYR A 48 15.58 -1.66 -22.16
CA TYR A 48 14.43 -2.29 -22.77
C TYR A 48 14.05 -1.59 -24.08
N ALA A 49 13.84 -2.36 -25.15
CA ALA A 49 13.42 -1.78 -26.44
C ALA A 49 12.01 -1.17 -26.38
N THR A 50 11.13 -1.74 -25.57
CA THR A 50 9.79 -1.20 -25.28
C THR A 50 9.49 -1.35 -23.80
N VAL A 51 8.79 -0.37 -23.23
CA VAL A 51 8.50 -0.30 -21.80
C VAL A 51 7.03 0.07 -21.58
N PRO A 52 6.39 -0.45 -20.52
CA PRO A 52 5.12 0.10 -20.04
C PRO A 52 5.28 1.58 -19.70
N THR A 53 4.24 2.39 -19.93
CA THR A 53 4.25 3.85 -19.67
C THR A 53 2.96 4.30 -19.01
N GLY A 54 2.99 5.44 -18.31
CA GLY A 54 1.83 5.98 -17.59
C GLY A 54 1.39 5.08 -16.43
N GLN A 55 0.08 5.01 -16.16
CA GLN A 55 -0.47 4.04 -15.21
C GLN A 55 -0.66 2.70 -15.93
N ALA A 56 0.26 1.75 -15.70
CA ALA A 56 0.29 0.47 -16.38
C ALA A 56 -0.18 -0.66 -15.45
N THR A 57 -1.09 -1.50 -15.94
CA THR A 57 -1.51 -2.72 -15.22
C THR A 57 -0.63 -3.89 -15.65
N LEU A 58 0.15 -4.43 -14.72
CA LEU A 58 1.10 -5.52 -14.92
C LEU A 58 0.87 -6.59 -13.86
N GLY A 59 0.73 -7.86 -14.26
CA GLY A 59 0.44 -8.94 -13.32
C GLY A 59 -0.88 -8.79 -12.55
N GLY A 60 -1.81 -7.97 -13.05
CA GLY A 60 -3.07 -7.65 -12.36
C GLY A 60 -3.00 -6.42 -11.45
N HIS A 61 -1.82 -5.81 -11.27
CA HIS A 61 -1.62 -4.68 -10.38
C HIS A 61 -1.23 -3.40 -11.13
N THR A 62 -1.64 -2.25 -10.63
CA THR A 62 -1.36 -0.95 -11.25
C THR A 62 -0.05 -0.35 -10.73
N PHE A 63 0.80 0.11 -11.65
CA PHE A 63 2.09 0.76 -11.39
C PHE A 63 2.16 2.13 -12.08
N ASP A 64 2.79 3.11 -11.42
CA ASP A 64 3.10 4.40 -12.03
C ASP A 64 4.46 4.34 -12.77
N MET A 65 4.38 4.23 -14.09
CA MET A 65 5.50 4.18 -15.02
C MET A 65 5.72 5.52 -15.74
N THR A 66 5.09 6.60 -15.28
CA THR A 66 5.08 7.91 -15.97
C THR A 66 6.48 8.51 -16.10
N SER A 67 7.39 8.22 -15.16
CA SER A 67 8.76 8.73 -15.21
C SER A 67 9.59 8.13 -16.35
N GLY A 68 9.24 6.94 -16.84
CA GLY A 68 10.05 6.18 -17.79
C GLY A 68 11.42 5.74 -17.26
N ASN A 69 11.70 5.93 -15.97
CA ASN A 69 12.98 5.67 -15.34
C ASN A 69 12.84 4.58 -14.26
N MET A 70 13.97 3.94 -13.95
CA MET A 70 14.14 3.01 -12.85
C MET A 70 15.19 3.49 -11.86
N VAL A 71 15.09 2.99 -10.64
CA VAL A 71 16.14 3.09 -9.63
C VAL A 71 17.13 1.96 -9.87
N LYS A 72 18.41 2.30 -9.99
CA LYS A 72 19.50 1.32 -10.15
C LYS A 72 20.36 1.31 -8.88
N LEU A 73 20.14 0.33 -8.03
CA LEU A 73 20.84 0.19 -6.75
C LEU A 73 22.18 -0.53 -6.97
N ALA A 74 23.27 0.22 -6.87
CA ALA A 74 24.62 -0.36 -6.78
C ALA A 74 24.80 -1.16 -5.49
N THR A 75 25.85 -1.97 -5.42
CA THR A 75 26.21 -2.70 -4.20
C THR A 75 26.29 -1.75 -2.98
N ASN A 76 25.63 -2.12 -1.89
CA ASN A 76 25.45 -1.35 -0.64
C ASN A 76 24.60 -0.08 -0.75
N ALA A 77 23.87 0.12 -1.85
CA ALA A 77 22.88 1.18 -1.98
C ALA A 77 21.50 0.72 -1.51
N SER A 78 20.69 1.68 -1.08
CA SER A 78 19.27 1.48 -0.77
C SER A 78 18.41 2.61 -1.34
N ALA A 79 17.14 2.31 -1.55
CA ALA A 79 16.09 3.28 -1.83
C ALA A 79 14.93 3.06 -0.86
N SER A 80 14.43 4.14 -0.27
CA SER A 80 13.32 4.10 0.67
C SER A 80 12.17 4.97 0.18
N PHE A 81 10.96 4.42 0.26
CA PHE A 81 9.74 5.05 -0.20
C PHE A 81 8.79 5.16 0.98
N ALA A 82 8.54 6.38 1.42
CA ALA A 82 7.60 6.65 2.50
C ALA A 82 6.16 6.72 1.98
N GLY A 83 5.21 6.29 2.81
CA GLY A 83 3.79 6.35 2.52
C GLY A 83 2.95 6.15 3.78
N SER A 84 1.63 6.02 3.60
CA SER A 84 0.72 5.67 4.70
C SER A 84 -0.40 4.83 4.13
N TYR A 85 -0.28 3.51 4.28
CA TYR A 85 -1.16 2.54 3.67
C TYR A 85 -1.85 1.73 4.76
N GLN A 86 -3.16 1.93 4.91
CA GLN A 86 -3.98 1.19 5.86
C GLN A 86 -4.37 -0.16 5.27
N ASN A 87 -4.39 -1.20 6.12
CA ASN A 87 -4.74 -2.57 5.75
C ASN A 87 -3.96 -3.13 4.53
N PRO A 88 -2.61 -2.99 4.49
CA PRO A 88 -1.82 -3.51 3.38
C PRO A 88 -1.84 -5.04 3.39
N THR A 89 -2.09 -5.66 2.23
CA THR A 89 -2.08 -7.13 2.04
C THR A 89 -0.81 -7.62 1.37
N ALA A 90 -0.23 -6.83 0.47
CA ALA A 90 1.02 -7.12 -0.20
C ALA A 90 1.72 -5.85 -0.69
N VAL A 91 3.01 -5.98 -0.97
CA VAL A 91 3.78 -4.98 -1.74
C VAL A 91 4.28 -5.64 -3.01
N HIS A 92 4.04 -5.01 -4.15
CA HIS A 92 4.50 -5.49 -5.45
C HIS A 92 5.57 -4.57 -6.02
N LEU A 93 6.68 -5.15 -6.46
CA LEU A 93 7.82 -4.42 -7.00
C LEU A 93 8.14 -4.96 -8.39
N LEU A 94 8.21 -4.07 -9.39
CA LEU A 94 8.79 -4.43 -10.69
C LEU A 94 10.31 -4.43 -10.52
N LEU A 95 10.88 -5.62 -10.34
CA LEU A 95 12.22 -5.80 -9.80
C LEU A 95 12.98 -6.86 -10.59
N ASN A 96 14.11 -6.46 -11.13
CA ASN A 96 15.10 -7.37 -11.70
C ASN A 96 16.49 -7.04 -11.15
N SER A 97 17.47 -7.81 -11.56
CA SER A 97 18.88 -7.54 -11.29
C SER A 97 19.69 -7.53 -12.57
N ALA A 98 20.88 -6.97 -12.49
CA ALA A 98 21.87 -6.97 -13.57
C ALA A 98 23.21 -7.52 -13.07
N ASN A 99 23.95 -8.21 -13.96
CA ASN A 99 25.25 -8.84 -13.67
C ASN A 99 25.19 -9.99 -12.65
N THR A 100 24.09 -10.76 -12.66
CA THR A 100 23.91 -11.97 -11.86
C THR A 100 24.57 -13.18 -12.51
N TYR A 101 25.90 -13.26 -12.47
CA TYR A 101 26.63 -14.43 -12.97
C TYR A 101 26.22 -15.74 -12.25
N SER A 102 26.47 -16.89 -12.89
CA SER A 102 26.03 -18.20 -12.41
C SER A 102 26.45 -18.54 -10.97
N TRP A 103 27.55 -18.00 -10.45
CA TRP A 103 27.97 -18.18 -9.05
C TRP A 103 27.10 -17.44 -8.03
N TYR A 104 26.18 -16.56 -8.48
CA TYR A 104 25.19 -15.93 -7.60
C TYR A 104 23.97 -16.80 -7.35
N ASP A 105 23.78 -17.91 -8.08
CA ASP A 105 22.60 -18.76 -7.91
C ASP A 105 22.44 -19.23 -6.45
N GLY A 106 21.25 -19.06 -5.89
CA GLY A 106 20.93 -19.31 -4.49
C GLY A 106 21.53 -18.32 -3.49
N THR A 107 22.22 -17.26 -3.94
CA THR A 107 22.85 -16.28 -3.05
C THR A 107 21.88 -15.15 -2.68
N PRO A 108 21.73 -14.82 -1.38
CA PRO A 108 21.02 -13.62 -0.96
C PRO A 108 21.85 -12.38 -1.28
N VAL A 109 21.29 -11.46 -2.07
CA VAL A 109 22.00 -10.25 -2.56
C VAL A 109 21.30 -8.95 -2.17
N GLY A 110 20.14 -9.01 -1.52
CA GLY A 110 19.41 -7.82 -1.13
C GLY A 110 18.23 -8.13 -0.23
N THR A 111 17.52 -7.07 0.14
CA THR A 111 16.33 -7.16 0.99
C THR A 111 15.27 -6.15 0.57
N VAL A 112 14.02 -6.50 0.85
CA VAL A 112 12.90 -5.57 0.93
C VAL A 112 12.47 -5.50 2.39
N VAL A 113 12.49 -4.30 2.97
CA VAL A 113 12.08 -4.06 4.36
C VAL A 113 10.82 -3.22 4.36
N LEU A 114 9.78 -3.76 5.00
CA LEU A 114 8.50 -3.10 5.24
C LEU A 114 8.50 -2.57 6.68
N THR A 115 8.24 -1.29 6.87
CA THR A 115 8.16 -0.67 8.21
C THR A 115 6.73 -0.23 8.51
N PHE A 116 6.23 -0.64 9.67
CA PHE A 116 4.86 -0.37 10.10
C PHE A 116 4.79 0.76 11.14
N SER A 117 3.61 1.35 11.30
CA SER A 117 3.36 2.46 12.22
C SER A 117 3.59 2.16 13.69
N ASP A 118 3.61 0.88 14.07
CA ASP A 118 3.93 0.42 15.43
C ASP A 118 5.46 0.25 15.66
N GLY A 119 6.27 0.58 14.65
CA GLY A 119 7.73 0.44 14.68
C GLY A 119 8.24 -0.95 14.34
N THR A 120 7.36 -1.93 14.08
CA THR A 120 7.79 -3.26 13.64
C THR A 120 8.24 -3.24 12.19
N THR A 121 9.07 -4.22 11.84
CA THR A 121 9.55 -4.42 10.47
C THR A 121 9.35 -5.84 10.00
N GLN A 122 8.98 -6.01 8.74
CA GLN A 122 9.00 -7.29 8.05
C GLN A 122 10.08 -7.24 6.95
N THR A 123 10.91 -8.26 6.86
CA THR A 123 11.98 -8.33 5.86
C THR A 123 11.76 -9.51 4.93
N ALA A 124 11.84 -9.26 3.62
CA ALA A 124 11.93 -10.28 2.59
C ALA A 124 13.33 -10.28 1.99
N THR A 125 13.96 -11.45 1.91
CA THR A 125 15.27 -11.62 1.29
C THR A 125 15.14 -11.73 -0.22
N LEU A 126 16.02 -11.04 -0.94
CA LEU A 126 16.18 -11.16 -2.39
C LEU A 126 17.30 -12.16 -2.67
N THR A 127 16.94 -13.29 -3.27
CA THR A 127 17.87 -14.37 -3.58
C THR A 127 17.87 -14.62 -5.07
N VAL A 128 19.06 -14.53 -5.67
CA VAL A 128 19.26 -14.76 -7.10
C VAL A 128 18.91 -16.23 -7.42
N GLY A 129 18.14 -16.46 -8.47
CA GLY A 129 17.66 -17.81 -8.84
C GLY A 129 16.40 -18.27 -8.09
N SER A 130 16.08 -17.64 -6.95
CA SER A 130 14.84 -17.90 -6.22
C SER A 130 13.76 -16.92 -6.63
N ASN A 131 13.82 -15.66 -6.16
CA ASN A 131 12.82 -14.63 -6.40
C ASN A 131 13.38 -13.39 -7.13
N LEU A 132 14.65 -13.42 -7.51
CA LEU A 132 15.35 -12.38 -8.27
C LEU A 132 16.15 -13.02 -9.41
N ARG A 133 16.17 -12.40 -10.59
CA ARG A 133 16.97 -12.87 -11.74
C ARG A 133 17.49 -11.73 -12.61
N GLU A 134 18.41 -12.06 -13.51
CA GLU A 134 18.89 -11.19 -14.57
C GLU A 134 17.73 -10.67 -15.43
N TRP A 135 17.71 -9.37 -15.71
CA TRP A 135 16.73 -8.74 -16.60
C TRP A 135 16.84 -9.21 -18.06
N SER A 136 18.05 -9.51 -18.53
CA SER A 136 18.35 -9.93 -19.91
C SER A 136 18.40 -11.46 -20.04
N LEU A 137 17.38 -12.03 -20.66
CA LEU A 137 17.28 -13.44 -20.97
C LEU A 137 18.06 -13.77 -22.26
N GLY A 138 19.17 -14.48 -22.11
CA GLY A 138 20.00 -14.93 -23.23
C GLY A 138 21.48 -14.59 -23.09
N GLY A 139 21.87 -13.84 -22.05
CA GLY A 139 23.27 -13.70 -21.67
C GLY A 139 23.85 -15.06 -21.28
N PHE A 140 25.05 -15.39 -21.78
CA PHE A 140 25.75 -16.58 -21.33
C PHE A 140 26.26 -16.39 -19.90
N GLY A 141 26.06 -17.39 -19.04
CA GLY A 141 26.63 -17.41 -17.70
C GLY A 141 25.94 -16.52 -16.67
N VAL A 142 24.70 -16.08 -16.93
CA VAL A 142 23.87 -15.33 -15.97
C VAL A 142 22.70 -16.17 -15.46
N VAL A 143 22.19 -15.85 -14.27
CA VAL A 143 21.03 -16.50 -13.66
C VAL A 143 19.77 -15.80 -14.13
N ASN A 144 19.08 -16.42 -15.09
CA ASN A 144 17.93 -15.84 -15.80
C ASN A 144 16.60 -16.55 -15.50
N SER A 145 16.57 -17.37 -14.46
CA SER A 145 15.40 -18.09 -13.96
C SER A 145 15.09 -17.71 -12.52
N VAL A 146 13.81 -17.83 -12.17
CA VAL A 146 13.31 -17.77 -10.79
C VAL A 146 12.57 -19.07 -10.50
N THR A 147 12.68 -19.55 -9.27
CA THR A 147 12.05 -20.79 -8.81
C THR A 147 10.88 -20.53 -7.86
N ASP A 148 10.91 -19.42 -7.12
CA ASP A 148 9.83 -19.00 -6.23
C ASP A 148 8.74 -18.28 -7.03
N VAL A 149 7.95 -19.04 -7.80
CA VAL A 149 6.90 -18.50 -8.69
C VAL A 149 5.48 -18.76 -8.21
N THR A 150 5.32 -19.58 -7.17
CA THR A 150 4.00 -19.96 -6.64
C THR A 150 3.50 -18.89 -5.68
N PRO A 151 2.28 -18.35 -5.87
CA PRO A 151 1.70 -17.39 -4.94
C PRO A 151 1.68 -17.93 -3.51
N SER A 152 2.08 -17.07 -2.57
CA SER A 152 2.16 -17.35 -1.15
C SER A 152 1.62 -16.17 -0.35
N THR A 153 1.10 -16.45 0.84
CA THR A 153 0.63 -15.42 1.78
C THR A 153 1.67 -15.08 2.85
N THR A 154 2.81 -15.76 2.85
CA THR A 154 3.84 -15.62 3.90
C THR A 154 5.26 -15.50 3.37
N THR A 155 5.51 -15.89 2.12
CA THR A 155 6.84 -15.87 1.50
C THR A 155 6.81 -15.06 0.20
N PRO A 156 7.89 -14.32 -0.11
CA PRO A 156 7.99 -13.60 -1.37
C PRO A 156 8.02 -14.55 -2.56
N TYR A 157 7.43 -14.14 -3.68
CA TYR A 157 7.46 -14.89 -4.95
C TYR A 157 7.50 -13.91 -6.12
N SER A 158 8.00 -14.35 -7.27
CA SER A 158 8.25 -13.52 -8.44
C SER A 158 7.60 -14.10 -9.68
N THR A 159 7.04 -13.24 -10.53
CA THR A 159 6.41 -13.62 -11.79
C THR A 159 6.79 -12.67 -12.90
N GLN A 160 6.99 -13.18 -14.10
CA GLN A 160 7.23 -12.34 -15.27
C GLN A 160 5.96 -11.63 -15.69
N VAL A 161 5.97 -10.30 -15.72
CA VAL A 161 4.79 -9.47 -16.05
C VAL A 161 4.96 -8.66 -17.33
N TRP A 162 6.18 -8.56 -17.85
CA TRP A 162 6.46 -7.92 -19.14
C TRP A 162 7.63 -8.62 -19.84
N THR A 163 7.61 -8.59 -21.17
CA THR A 163 8.72 -9.06 -22.00
C THR A 163 8.86 -8.19 -23.25
N THR A 164 10.10 -7.98 -23.65
CA THR A 164 10.51 -7.22 -24.83
C THR A 164 11.87 -7.75 -25.28
N THR A 165 12.54 -7.08 -26.22
CA THR A 165 13.95 -7.30 -26.54
C THR A 165 14.87 -6.35 -25.77
N VAL A 166 16.11 -6.79 -25.59
CA VAL A 166 17.22 -5.94 -25.13
C VAL A 166 17.43 -4.79 -26.12
N LEU A 167 17.47 -3.55 -25.64
CA LEU A 167 17.79 -2.42 -26.51
C LEU A 167 19.25 -2.51 -26.97
N GLY A 168 19.47 -2.42 -28.29
CA GLY A 168 20.83 -2.38 -28.87
C GLY A 168 21.59 -3.71 -28.77
N GLY A 169 20.91 -4.79 -28.41
CA GLY A 169 21.49 -6.13 -28.27
C GLY A 169 20.59 -7.22 -28.86
N THR A 170 20.90 -8.46 -28.52
CA THR A 170 20.15 -9.65 -28.92
C THR A 170 19.58 -10.34 -27.70
N GLY A 171 18.37 -10.90 -27.83
CA GLY A 171 17.72 -11.65 -26.75
C GLY A 171 16.53 -10.91 -26.14
N ALA A 172 15.86 -11.60 -25.23
CA ALA A 172 14.69 -11.07 -24.55
C ALA A 172 15.12 -10.29 -23.29
N ALA A 173 14.35 -9.28 -22.94
CA ALA A 173 14.47 -8.53 -21.70
C ALA A 173 13.11 -8.58 -21.00
N VAL A 174 13.12 -8.75 -19.68
CA VAL A 174 11.90 -8.98 -18.90
C VAL A 174 11.79 -8.02 -17.74
N LEU A 175 10.55 -7.72 -17.35
CA LEU A 175 10.25 -7.19 -16.04
C LEU A 175 9.51 -8.26 -15.24
N ASP A 176 10.05 -8.57 -14.07
CA ASP A 176 9.39 -9.41 -13.09
C ASP A 176 8.72 -8.56 -12.03
N MET A 177 7.59 -9.06 -11.52
CA MET A 177 6.92 -8.55 -10.35
C MET A 177 7.22 -9.47 -9.17
N LEU A 178 8.00 -8.95 -8.24
CA LEU A 178 8.16 -9.54 -6.91
C LEU A 178 6.95 -9.14 -6.06
N THR A 179 6.23 -10.13 -5.53
CA THR A 179 5.21 -9.94 -4.52
C THR A 179 5.78 -10.26 -3.15
N VAL A 180 5.69 -9.31 -2.23
CA VAL A 180 6.02 -9.49 -0.80
C VAL A 180 4.71 -9.46 -0.01
N PRO A 181 4.18 -10.62 0.43
CA PRO A 181 2.96 -10.66 1.23
C PRO A 181 3.16 -9.94 2.57
N VAL A 182 2.19 -9.14 3.00
CA VAL A 182 2.23 -8.51 4.33
C VAL A 182 1.61 -9.44 5.35
N THR A 183 2.39 -9.86 6.34
CA THR A 183 1.91 -10.76 7.40
C THR A 183 1.31 -10.01 8.59
N ASN A 184 1.64 -8.72 8.75
CA ASN A 184 1.09 -7.81 9.76
C ASN A 184 0.00 -6.89 9.17
N ALA A 185 -1.09 -7.46 8.66
CA ALA A 185 -2.12 -6.70 7.94
C ALA A 185 -2.92 -5.67 8.79
N ASN A 186 -2.77 -5.68 10.12
CA ASN A 186 -3.52 -4.80 11.04
C ASN A 186 -2.79 -3.49 11.40
N THR A 187 -1.64 -3.23 10.78
CA THR A 187 -0.85 -2.02 11.03
C THR A 187 -0.61 -1.25 9.74
N THR A 188 -0.49 0.06 9.85
CA THR A 188 -0.26 0.93 8.69
C THR A 188 1.16 0.71 8.16
N LEU A 189 1.31 0.38 6.88
CA LEU A 189 2.63 0.39 6.24
C LEU A 189 3.05 1.84 6.00
N THR A 190 4.24 2.18 6.51
CA THR A 190 4.77 3.55 6.50
C THR A 190 6.00 3.72 5.60
N SER A 191 6.74 2.63 5.34
CA SER A 191 7.91 2.66 4.47
C SER A 191 8.14 1.32 3.80
N VAL A 192 8.57 1.37 2.54
CA VAL A 192 9.18 0.25 1.81
C VAL A 192 10.62 0.63 1.48
N GLN A 193 11.58 -0.17 1.91
CA GLN A 193 12.99 0.00 1.56
C GLN A 193 13.47 -1.19 0.74
N VAL A 194 14.18 -0.92 -0.36
CA VAL A 194 14.90 -1.94 -1.14
C VAL A 194 16.38 -1.70 -0.98
N THR A 195 17.14 -2.75 -0.67
CA THR A 195 18.59 -2.67 -0.49
C THR A 195 19.29 -3.72 -1.33
N ASN A 196 20.41 -3.33 -1.94
CA ASN A 196 21.36 -4.25 -2.54
C ASN A 196 22.51 -4.48 -1.54
N ASN A 197 22.56 -5.67 -0.95
CA ASN A 197 23.53 -6.10 0.05
C ASN A 197 24.51 -7.12 -0.53
N ASN A 198 24.75 -7.10 -1.84
CA ASN A 198 25.59 -8.07 -2.55
C ASN A 198 26.87 -8.42 -1.75
N PRO A 199 27.00 -9.66 -1.26
CA PRO A 199 28.05 -10.04 -0.32
C PRO A 199 29.43 -10.14 -0.98
N PHE A 200 29.50 -10.27 -2.31
CA PHE A 200 30.75 -10.43 -3.04
C PHE A 200 31.38 -9.09 -3.47
N GLY A 201 30.69 -7.97 -3.25
CA GLY A 201 31.07 -6.71 -3.86
C GLY A 201 30.90 -6.72 -5.38
N GLY A 202 31.17 -5.57 -6.01
CA GLY A 202 31.22 -5.48 -7.47
C GLY A 202 29.95 -4.98 -8.15
N ALA A 203 29.75 -5.42 -9.39
CA ALA A 203 28.89 -4.75 -10.37
C ALA A 203 27.41 -5.21 -10.37
N LEU A 204 27.02 -6.13 -9.50
CA LEU A 204 25.61 -6.52 -9.39
C LEU A 204 24.78 -5.30 -9.00
N SER A 205 23.73 -5.03 -9.77
CA SER A 205 22.72 -4.02 -9.43
C SER A 205 21.36 -4.66 -9.25
N ILE A 206 20.54 -4.01 -8.41
CA ILE A 206 19.11 -4.29 -8.30
C ILE A 206 18.37 -3.12 -8.94
N ASP A 207 17.53 -3.44 -9.91
CA ASP A 207 16.88 -2.48 -10.80
C ASP A 207 15.37 -2.47 -10.46
N LEU A 208 14.90 -1.40 -9.82
CA LEU A 208 13.51 -1.21 -9.40
C LEU A 208 12.81 -0.24 -10.34
N SER A 209 11.81 -0.74 -11.06
CA SER A 209 11.13 -0.02 -12.14
C SER A 209 9.72 0.47 -11.77
N GLY A 210 9.13 -0.08 -10.71
CA GLY A 210 7.81 0.30 -10.23
C GLY A 210 7.52 -0.31 -8.85
N LEU A 211 6.67 0.36 -8.09
CA LEU A 211 6.26 -0.04 -6.75
C LEU A 211 4.76 0.24 -6.59
N THR A 212 4.03 -0.72 -6.02
CA THR A 212 2.63 -0.52 -5.62
C THR A 212 2.33 -1.31 -4.36
N VAL A 213 1.38 -0.82 -3.58
CA VAL A 213 0.91 -1.49 -2.36
C VAL A 213 -0.50 -1.98 -2.61
N GLU A 214 -0.73 -3.28 -2.42
CA GLU A 214 -2.07 -3.86 -2.43
C GLU A 214 -2.72 -3.60 -1.07
N LEU A 215 -3.92 -3.03 -1.11
CA LEU A 215 -4.73 -2.73 0.07
C LEU A 215 -5.91 -3.68 0.13
N GLY A 216 -6.15 -4.25 1.31
CA GLY A 216 -7.37 -4.98 1.60
C GLY A 216 -8.60 -4.09 1.48
N ALA A 217 -9.76 -4.71 1.31
CA ALA A 217 -11.04 -4.01 1.25
C ALA A 217 -11.22 -3.10 2.48
N ALA A 218 -11.71 -1.89 2.25
CA ALA A 218 -12.14 -1.02 3.34
C ALA A 218 -13.19 -1.76 4.21
N PRO A 219 -13.18 -1.59 5.54
CA PRO A 219 -14.22 -2.16 6.38
C PRO A 219 -15.59 -1.74 5.87
N VAL A 220 -16.46 -2.71 5.58
CA VAL A 220 -17.85 -2.43 5.20
C VAL A 220 -18.50 -1.72 6.39
N PRO A 221 -19.06 -0.51 6.22
CA PRO A 221 -19.80 0.14 7.30
C PRO A 221 -20.91 -0.80 7.76
N THR A 222 -21.02 -1.04 9.07
CA THR A 222 -22.12 -1.82 9.62
C THR A 222 -23.44 -1.22 9.13
N PRO A 223 -24.36 -1.99 8.54
CA PRO A 223 -25.63 -1.45 8.08
C PRO A 223 -26.29 -0.68 9.23
N GLN A 224 -26.49 0.63 9.05
CA GLN A 224 -27.31 1.36 10.01
C GLN A 224 -28.72 0.76 9.97
N PRO A 225 -29.37 0.55 11.13
CA PRO A 225 -30.80 0.27 11.15
C PRO A 225 -31.52 1.35 10.31
N GLN A 226 -32.38 0.93 9.37
CA GLN A 226 -33.00 1.81 8.37
C GLN A 226 -33.85 2.95 8.97
N ASP A 227 -34.11 2.92 10.28
CA ASP A 227 -34.95 3.88 10.98
C ASP A 227 -34.18 5.02 11.67
N CYS A 228 -32.85 5.11 11.48
CA CYS A 228 -32.03 6.14 12.12
C CYS A 228 -31.55 7.21 11.13
N THR A 229 -32.15 8.40 11.20
CA THR A 229 -31.77 9.58 10.37
C THR A 229 -30.53 10.34 10.89
N ARG A 230 -29.78 9.79 11.86
CA ARG A 230 -28.67 10.51 12.50
C ARG A 230 -27.32 10.25 11.83
N PRO A 231 -26.54 11.30 11.48
CA PRO A 231 -25.19 11.16 10.94
C PRO A 231 -24.23 10.53 11.95
N GLY A 232 -23.32 9.68 11.44
CA GLY A 232 -22.34 8.97 12.26
C GLY A 232 -22.98 7.87 13.09
N ASN A 233 -22.21 6.83 13.40
CA ASN A 233 -22.61 5.55 14.00
C ASN A 233 -23.12 5.69 15.46
N SER A 234 -24.17 6.51 15.67
CA SER A 234 -24.58 7.06 16.96
C SER A 234 -25.94 6.54 17.41
N CYS A 235 -26.57 5.67 16.62
CA CYS A 235 -27.92 5.13 16.85
C CYS A 235 -27.99 4.13 18.01
N ASN A 236 -26.85 3.74 18.56
CA ASN A 236 -26.65 2.80 19.66
C ASN A 236 -26.06 3.50 20.91
N THR A 237 -26.15 4.83 20.97
CA THR A 237 -25.78 5.59 22.16
C THR A 237 -27.00 5.80 23.07
N PRO A 238 -26.82 5.89 24.41
CA PRO A 238 -27.91 6.26 25.32
C PRO A 238 -28.59 7.59 24.97
N ALA A 239 -27.88 8.48 24.26
CA ALA A 239 -28.44 9.73 23.75
C ALA A 239 -29.44 9.51 22.61
N ALA A 240 -29.19 8.55 21.71
CA ALA A 240 -30.11 8.19 20.65
C ALA A 240 -31.41 7.59 21.21
N ASP A 241 -31.30 6.63 22.13
CA ASP A 241 -32.45 6.03 22.82
C ASP A 241 -33.30 7.07 23.55
N ASN A 242 -32.65 8.02 24.23
CA ASN A 242 -33.36 9.07 24.96
C ASN A 242 -34.02 10.08 24.02
N SER A 243 -33.42 10.42 22.88
CA SER A 243 -33.98 11.37 21.91
C SER A 243 -35.17 10.83 21.12
N GLN A 244 -35.24 9.51 20.94
CA GLN A 244 -36.35 8.81 20.29
C GLN A 244 -37.42 8.32 21.29
N ALA A 245 -37.25 8.60 22.58
CA ALA A 245 -38.21 8.22 23.59
C ALA A 245 -39.55 8.93 23.35
N TRP A 246 -40.66 8.20 23.54
CA TRP A 246 -42.04 8.66 23.41
C TRP A 246 -42.33 10.02 24.10
N LYS A 247 -41.61 10.33 25.19
CA LYS A 247 -41.71 11.60 25.93
C LYS A 247 -41.23 12.84 25.15
N TRP A 248 -40.51 12.66 24.04
CA TRP A 248 -39.98 13.75 23.20
C TRP A 248 -40.50 13.73 21.77
N GLN A 249 -41.34 12.75 21.42
CA GLN A 249 -41.98 12.72 20.11
C GLN A 249 -43.16 13.69 20.10
N SER A 250 -43.17 14.58 19.10
CA SER A 250 -44.32 15.44 18.86
C SER A 250 -45.47 14.55 18.36
N PRO A 251 -46.70 14.68 18.90
CA PRO A 251 -47.84 13.98 18.33
C PRO A 251 -48.07 14.42 16.89
N ASP A 252 -48.24 13.47 15.96
CA ASP A 252 -48.72 13.81 14.64
C ASP A 252 -50.12 14.46 14.75
N PRO A 253 -50.47 15.43 13.89
CA PRO A 253 -51.77 16.07 13.92
C PRO A 253 -52.91 15.05 13.86
N GLY A 254 -53.70 14.96 14.93
CA GLY A 254 -54.81 14.00 15.04
C GLY A 254 -54.48 12.68 15.74
N THR A 255 -53.27 12.52 16.28
CA THR A 255 -52.88 11.33 17.06
C THR A 255 -52.55 11.68 18.51
N THR A 256 -52.85 10.77 19.43
CA THR A 256 -52.37 10.81 20.81
C THR A 256 -51.14 9.90 20.95
N VAL A 257 -50.01 10.45 21.39
CA VAL A 257 -48.83 9.65 21.77
C VAL A 257 -49.18 8.91 23.07
N THR A 258 -49.62 7.66 22.95
CA THR A 258 -49.86 6.79 24.11
C THR A 258 -48.55 6.20 24.60
N ASN A 259 -48.22 6.40 25.88
CA ASN A 259 -47.09 5.74 26.53
C ASN A 259 -47.26 4.21 26.42
N PRO A 260 -46.37 3.49 25.70
CA PRO A 260 -46.47 2.04 25.58
C PRO A 260 -46.25 1.31 26.92
N ASN A 261 -45.67 1.99 27.92
CA ASN A 261 -45.45 1.47 29.27
C ASN A 261 -46.58 1.79 30.26
N ALA A 262 -47.73 2.30 29.82
CA ALA A 262 -48.85 2.62 30.70
C ALA A 262 -49.40 1.40 31.48
N LYS A 263 -49.04 0.17 31.11
CA LYS A 263 -49.43 -1.07 31.81
C LYS A 263 -48.47 -1.53 32.92
N ASN A 264 -47.35 -0.85 33.16
CA ASN A 264 -46.51 -1.14 34.34
C ASN A 264 -46.93 -0.30 35.56
N THR A 265 -48.23 -0.23 35.84
CA THR A 265 -48.75 0.12 37.17
C THR A 265 -48.82 -1.14 38.03
N ALA A 266 -47.67 -1.63 38.48
CA ALA A 266 -47.57 -2.46 39.68
C ALA A 266 -46.12 -2.56 40.15
N SER A 267 -45.85 -1.86 41.27
CA SER A 267 -44.76 -2.08 42.24
C SER A 267 -43.68 -1.00 42.27
N ALA A 268 -44.07 0.18 42.74
CA ALA A 268 -43.17 1.00 43.55
C ALA A 268 -43.98 1.56 44.73
N THR A 269 -44.23 0.70 45.71
CA THR A 269 -44.56 1.14 47.07
C THR A 269 -43.32 1.83 47.65
N ILE A 270 -43.04 3.07 47.25
CA ILE A 270 -42.08 3.91 47.97
C ILE A 270 -42.81 4.45 49.19
N ARG A 271 -42.80 3.69 50.29
CA ARG A 271 -43.08 4.26 51.61
C ARG A 271 -41.88 5.12 51.98
N HIS A 272 -41.96 6.41 51.70
CA HIS A 272 -41.23 7.41 52.46
C HIS A 272 -41.75 7.34 53.91
N LYS A 273 -40.97 6.77 54.83
CA LYS A 273 -41.14 7.06 56.26
C LYS A 273 -40.31 8.30 56.57
N SER A 274 -41.01 9.37 56.94
CA SER A 274 -40.47 10.52 57.63
C SER A 274 -40.34 10.20 59.12
N HIS A 275 -39.12 10.26 59.65
CA HIS A 275 -38.67 10.81 60.93
C HIS A 275 -37.28 10.25 61.25
#